data_AF-A0A645ESE7-F1
#
_entry.id   AF-A0A645ESE7-F1
#
_cell.length_a   1.000
_cell.length_b   1.000
_cell.length_c   1.000
_cell.angle_alpha   90.00
_cell.angle_beta   90.00
_cell.angle_gamma   90.00
#
_symmetry.space_group_name_H-M   'P 1'
#
loop_
_entity.id
_entity.type
_entity.pdbx_description
1 polymer ?
#
loop_
_entity_poly.entity_id
_entity_poly.type
_entity_poly.pdbx_seq_one_letter_code
_entity_poly.pdbx_strand_id
1 'polypeptide(L)'
;MSALNSTIDKVNTSFVIDTLDYLHMGGRCTAMELIIGSMLKIRPVIEVKKDGSLGVKEKISGTRKKALDSMILDFKSKLPGIDLHRVFVTHAYCQKDAEYLKSELLKLAPIEEVCFTTAGATISSHCGPDCIGILFIQK
;
A
#
# COMPACT_ATOMS: atom_id res chain seq x y z
N MET A 1 21.78 16.01 4.56
CA MET A 1 21.51 14.87 3.66
C MET A 1 21.63 13.52 4.36
N SER A 2 22.60 13.30 5.26
CA SER A 2 22.78 12.00 5.95
C SER A 2 21.53 11.51 6.71
N ALA A 3 20.88 12.37 7.49
CA ALA A 3 19.67 12.03 8.25
C ALA A 3 18.46 11.71 7.36
N LEU A 4 18.33 12.36 6.19
CA LEU A 4 17.26 12.06 5.24
C LEU A 4 17.48 10.70 4.58
N ASN A 5 18.71 10.40 4.18
CA ASN A 5 19.05 9.14 3.54
C ASN A 5 18.83 7.95 4.48
N SER A 6 19.09 8.10 5.78
CA SER A 6 18.81 7.03 6.76
C SER A 6 17.32 6.77 6.97
N THR A 7 16.45 7.73 6.66
CA THR A 7 14.99 7.56 6.79
C THR A 7 14.41 6.79 5.61
N ILE A 8 15.01 6.91 4.41
CA ILE A 8 14.51 6.25 3.19
C ILE A 8 14.33 4.74 3.41
N ASP A 9 15.34 4.07 3.99
CA ASP A 9 15.30 2.63 4.26
C ASP A 9 14.28 2.20 5.32
N LYS A 10 13.75 3.15 6.10
CA LYS A 10 12.75 2.92 7.14
C LYS A 10 11.32 3.14 6.64
N VAL A 11 11.14 3.73 5.46
CA VAL A 11 9.81 3.95 4.87
C VAL A 11 9.25 2.63 4.39
N ASN A 12 8.11 2.23 4.96
CA ASN A 12 7.30 1.15 4.42
C ASN A 12 6.20 1.76 3.55
N THR A 13 6.04 1.21 2.35
CA THR A 13 4.95 1.55 1.43
C THR A 13 4.37 0.26 0.86
N SER A 14 3.11 -0.01 1.18
CA SER A 14 2.35 -1.08 0.53
C SER A 14 0.98 -0.58 0.12
N PHE A 15 0.49 -1.08 -1.00
CA PHE A 15 -0.80 -0.67 -1.56
C PHE A 15 -1.49 -1.80 -2.31
N VAL A 16 -2.81 -1.80 -2.26
CA VAL A 16 -3.67 -2.70 -3.03
C VAL A 16 -4.13 -1.99 -4.30
N ILE A 17 -4.16 -2.74 -5.39
CA ILE A 17 -4.75 -2.34 -6.67
C ILE A 17 -5.77 -3.39 -7.13
N ASP A 18 -6.63 -3.01 -8.07
CA ASP A 18 -7.67 -3.89 -8.61
C ASP A 18 -7.16 -4.78 -9.74
N THR A 19 -6.21 -4.27 -10.52
CA THR A 19 -5.54 -5.00 -11.59
C THR A 19 -4.10 -4.50 -11.74
N LEU A 20 -3.25 -5.34 -12.30
CA LEU A 20 -1.87 -5.01 -12.61
C LEU A 20 -1.67 -4.39 -14.00
N ASP A 21 -2.73 -4.35 -14.81
CA ASP A 21 -2.65 -3.85 -16.19
C ASP A 21 -2.05 -2.45 -16.26
N TYR A 22 -2.46 -1.54 -15.36
CA TYR A 22 -1.95 -0.17 -15.32
C TYR A 22 -0.44 -0.10 -15.02
N LEU A 23 0.03 -0.91 -14.05
CA LEU A 23 1.45 -0.94 -13.68
C LEU A 23 2.30 -1.57 -14.79
N HIS A 24 1.76 -2.58 -15.47
CA HIS A 24 2.39 -3.24 -16.61
C HIS A 24 2.50 -2.30 -17.81
N MET A 25 1.39 -1.71 -18.25
CA MET A 25 1.35 -0.75 -19.36
C MET A 25 2.24 0.46 -19.08
N GLY A 26 2.36 0.86 -17.81
CA GLY A 26 3.23 1.94 -17.38
C GLY A 26 4.72 1.58 -17.24
N GLY A 27 5.10 0.31 -17.36
CA GLY A 27 6.48 -0.17 -17.18
C GLY A 27 7.01 -0.06 -15.75
N ARG A 28 6.12 0.01 -14.73
CA ARG A 28 6.49 0.27 -13.33
C ARG A 28 6.56 -0.97 -12.45
N CYS A 29 6.03 -2.11 -12.91
CA CYS A 29 6.12 -3.38 -12.20
C CYS A 29 6.75 -4.44 -13.11
N THR A 30 7.98 -4.82 -12.80
CA THR A 30 8.73 -5.86 -13.53
C THR A 30 8.30 -7.29 -13.14
N ALA A 31 7.50 -7.43 -12.09
CA ALA A 31 7.03 -8.70 -11.55
C ALA A 31 5.84 -9.33 -12.33
N MET A 32 5.52 -8.83 -13.52
CA MET A 32 4.41 -9.35 -14.34
C MET A 32 4.64 -10.78 -14.82
N GLU A 33 5.90 -11.18 -14.99
CA GLU A 33 6.28 -12.57 -15.33
C GLU A 33 5.82 -13.57 -14.26
N LEU A 34 5.62 -13.13 -13.02
CA LEU A 34 5.16 -13.96 -11.90
C LEU A 34 3.64 -14.21 -11.93
N ILE A 35 2.94 -13.76 -12.97
CA ILE A 35 1.47 -13.73 -13.03
C ILE A 35 1.01 -14.51 -14.24
N ILE A 36 1.22 -15.82 -14.13
CA ILE A 36 0.67 -16.81 -15.04
C ILE A 36 -0.68 -17.23 -14.47
N GLY A 37 -1.79 -16.82 -15.11
CA GLY A 37 -3.15 -17.23 -14.73
C GLY A 37 -4.22 -16.14 -14.90
N SER A 38 -5.50 -16.50 -14.82
CA SER A 38 -6.59 -15.53 -14.87
C SER A 38 -6.64 -14.71 -13.57
N MET A 39 -6.49 -13.39 -13.67
CA MET A 39 -6.58 -12.45 -12.54
C MET A 39 -8.02 -12.23 -12.04
N LEU A 40 -8.97 -13.08 -12.43
CA LEU A 40 -10.37 -12.89 -12.08
C LEU A 40 -10.53 -13.03 -10.55
N LYS A 41 -10.85 -11.92 -9.89
CA LYS A 41 -11.03 -11.79 -8.42
C LYS A 41 -9.74 -11.90 -7.59
N ILE A 42 -8.57 -11.69 -8.18
CA ILE A 42 -7.31 -11.55 -7.42
C ILE A 42 -6.93 -10.07 -7.34
N ARG A 43 -6.69 -9.58 -6.13
CA ARG A 43 -6.25 -8.21 -5.83
C ARG A 43 -4.81 -8.25 -5.31
N PRO A 44 -3.83 -7.77 -6.07
CA PRO A 44 -2.45 -7.80 -5.64
C PRO A 44 -2.17 -6.69 -4.62
N VAL A 45 -1.44 -7.05 -3.58
CA VAL A 45 -0.77 -6.12 -2.67
C VAL A 45 0.63 -5.90 -3.23
N ILE A 46 0.94 -4.65 -3.53
CA ILE A 46 2.24 -4.20 -4.03
C ILE A 46 3.03 -3.60 -2.89
N GLU A 47 4.33 -3.83 -2.88
CA GLU A 47 5.28 -3.16 -1.98
C GLU A 47 6.36 -2.43 -2.77
N VAL A 48 6.84 -1.33 -2.20
CA VAL A 48 8.08 -0.67 -2.64
C VAL A 48 9.25 -1.39 -1.98
N LYS A 49 10.13 -1.99 -2.78
CA LYS A 49 11.33 -2.66 -2.30
C LYS A 49 12.41 -1.66 -1.91
N LYS A 50 13.47 -2.14 -1.25
CA LYS A 50 14.61 -1.30 -0.80
C LYS A 50 15.31 -0.56 -1.94
N ASP A 51 15.31 -1.12 -3.15
CA ASP A 51 15.89 -0.48 -4.34
C ASP A 51 14.91 0.51 -5.03
N GLY A 52 13.74 0.74 -4.43
CA GLY A 52 12.68 1.59 -4.97
C GLY A 52 11.82 0.91 -6.04
N SER A 53 12.09 -0.33 -6.42
CA SER A 53 11.27 -1.07 -7.39
C SER A 53 9.94 -1.54 -6.79
N LEU A 54 8.92 -1.73 -7.63
CA LEU A 54 7.63 -2.28 -7.20
C LEU A 54 7.63 -3.81 -7.32
N GLY A 55 7.22 -4.48 -6.25
CA GLY A 55 7.05 -5.93 -6.19
C GLY A 55 5.66 -6.36 -5.77
N VAL A 56 5.21 -7.52 -6.25
CA VAL A 56 4.00 -8.17 -5.73
C VAL A 56 4.36 -8.82 -4.41
N LYS A 57 3.82 -8.28 -3.31
CA LYS A 57 3.99 -8.80 -1.97
C LYS A 57 3.06 -9.97 -1.70
N GLU A 58 1.79 -9.83 -2.08
CA GLU A 58 0.75 -10.83 -1.82
C GLU A 58 -0.30 -10.79 -2.93
N LYS A 59 -0.95 -11.93 -3.21
CA LYS A 59 -2.08 -12.04 -4.13
C LYS A 59 -3.32 -12.42 -3.34
N ILE A 60 -4.22 -11.46 -3.14
CA ILE A 60 -5.43 -11.69 -2.33
C ILE A 60 -6.58 -12.13 -3.22
N SER A 61 -7.03 -13.37 -3.05
CA SER A 61 -8.22 -13.87 -3.74
C SER A 61 -9.50 -13.48 -2.98
N GLY A 62 -10.45 -12.85 -3.69
CA GLY A 62 -11.80 -12.59 -3.20
C GLY A 62 -12.20 -11.11 -3.18
N THR A 63 -12.86 -10.70 -2.10
CA THR A 63 -13.48 -9.37 -2.01
C THR A 63 -12.43 -8.29 -1.76
N ARG A 64 -12.76 -7.04 -2.12
CA ARG A 64 -11.93 -5.87 -1.82
C ARG A 64 -11.65 -5.73 -0.33
N LYS A 65 -12.65 -5.99 0.51
CA LYS A 65 -12.50 -6.00 1.98
C LYS A 65 -11.39 -6.96 2.43
N LYS A 66 -11.29 -8.18 1.87
CA LYS A 66 -10.21 -9.11 2.24
C LYS A 66 -8.81 -8.54 1.97
N ALA A 67 -8.65 -7.76 0.89
CA ALA A 67 -7.38 -7.13 0.58
C ALA A 67 -7.06 -5.99 1.57
N LEU A 68 -8.06 -5.17 1.93
CA LEU A 68 -7.92 -4.15 2.97
C LEU A 68 -7.59 -4.79 4.34
N ASP A 69 -8.26 -5.89 4.69
CA ASP A 69 -8.00 -6.66 5.91
C ASP A 69 -6.57 -7.21 5.94
N SER A 70 -6.04 -7.69 4.80
CA SER A 70 -4.62 -8.10 4.70
C SER A 70 -3.67 -6.93 4.99
N MET A 71 -3.94 -5.73 4.47
CA MET A 71 -3.09 -4.56 4.77
C MET A 71 -3.11 -4.20 6.26
N ILE A 72 -4.26 -4.33 6.92
CA ILE A 72 -4.40 -4.12 8.38
C ILE A 72 -3.58 -5.18 9.14
N LEU A 73 -3.62 -6.44 8.71
CA LEU A 73 -2.83 -7.52 9.30
C LEU A 73 -1.33 -7.30 9.12
N ASP A 74 -0.88 -6.85 7.94
CA ASP A 74 0.52 -6.50 7.71
C ASP A 74 0.97 -5.37 8.64
N PHE A 75 0.18 -4.29 8.75
CA PHE A 75 0.45 -3.19 9.67
C PHE A 75 0.56 -3.71 11.12
N LYS A 76 -0.42 -4.51 11.57
CA LYS A 76 -0.43 -5.11 12.91
C LYS A 76 0.82 -5.95 13.17
N SER A 77 1.27 -6.74 12.20
CA SER A 77 2.45 -7.59 12.35
C SER A 77 3.76 -6.78 12.53
N LYS A 78 3.82 -5.57 11.96
CA LYS A 78 4.98 -4.68 12.03
C LYS A 78 4.90 -3.67 13.18
N LEU A 79 3.74 -3.57 13.83
CA LEU A 79 3.41 -2.54 14.82
C LEU A 79 4.50 -2.25 15.88
N PRO A 80 5.21 -3.24 16.45
CA PRO A 80 6.26 -2.96 17.45
C PRO A 80 7.35 -2.00 16.96
N GLY A 81 7.66 -2.06 15.66
CA GLY A 81 8.70 -1.26 15.01
C GLY A 81 8.19 0.00 14.30
N ILE A 82 6.91 0.33 14.36
CA ILE A 82 6.34 1.50 13.66
C ILE A 82 6.50 2.77 14.50
N ASP A 83 6.95 3.86 13.87
CA ASP A 83 6.79 5.21 14.40
C ASP A 83 5.33 5.63 14.26
N LEU A 84 4.64 5.79 15.39
CA LEU A 84 3.20 6.09 15.47
C LEU A 84 2.88 7.59 15.40
N HIS A 85 3.88 8.45 15.24
CA HIS A 85 3.64 9.89 15.08
C HIS A 85 2.81 10.17 13.81
N ARG A 86 3.13 9.50 12.69
CA ARG A 86 2.39 9.63 11.42
C ARG A 86 2.24 8.31 10.67
N VAL A 87 0.99 7.97 10.36
CA VAL A 87 0.64 6.90 9.41
C VAL A 87 -0.18 7.50 8.29
N PHE A 88 0.14 7.16 7.04
CA PHE A 88 -0.56 7.68 5.87
C PHE A 88 -1.49 6.62 5.32
N VAL A 89 -2.71 7.04 4.99
CA VAL A 89 -3.62 6.29 4.11
C VAL A 89 -3.74 7.10 2.82
N THR A 90 -3.08 6.62 1.76
CA THR A 90 -3.04 7.29 0.47
C THR A 90 -3.91 6.55 -0.53
N HIS A 91 -4.81 7.24 -1.24
CA HIS A 91 -5.76 6.57 -2.14
C HIS A 91 -6.00 7.32 -3.46
N ALA A 92 -6.39 6.56 -4.49
CA ALA A 92 -6.86 7.06 -5.78
C ALA A 92 -8.39 7.14 -5.78
N TYR A 93 -8.93 8.13 -5.06
CA TYR A 93 -10.36 8.46 -4.99
C TYR A 93 -11.32 7.41 -4.39
N CYS A 94 -10.83 6.36 -3.72
CA CYS A 94 -11.67 5.41 -2.97
C CYS A 94 -11.86 5.78 -1.47
N GLN A 95 -12.56 6.90 -1.21
CA GLN A 95 -12.72 7.49 0.14
C GLN A 95 -13.26 6.51 1.20
N LYS A 96 -14.26 5.68 0.86
CA LYS A 96 -14.88 4.74 1.81
C LYS A 96 -13.89 3.70 2.33
N ASP A 97 -12.96 3.25 1.48
CA ASP A 97 -11.94 2.29 1.90
C ASP A 97 -10.89 2.96 2.78
N ALA A 98 -10.57 4.22 2.51
CA ALA A 98 -9.66 5.00 3.34
C ALA A 98 -10.24 5.22 4.75
N GLU A 99 -11.53 5.54 4.85
CA GLU A 99 -12.25 5.65 6.12
C GLU A 99 -12.30 4.32 6.88
N TYR A 100 -12.49 3.22 6.15
CA TYR A 100 -12.43 1.87 6.72
C TYR A 100 -11.04 1.59 7.33
N LEU A 101 -9.97 1.78 6.54
CA LEU A 101 -8.60 1.56 7.01
C LEU A 101 -8.27 2.47 8.21
N LYS A 102 -8.70 3.73 8.21
CA LYS A 102 -8.55 4.65 9.34
C LYS A 102 -9.07 4.05 10.64
N SER A 103 -10.34 3.63 10.58
CA SER A 103 -11.07 3.14 11.74
C SER A 103 -10.38 1.91 12.33
N GLU A 104 -9.93 0.99 11.47
CA GLU A 104 -9.23 -0.22 11.91
C GLU A 104 -7.83 0.08 12.45
N LEU A 105 -7.07 1.00 11.83
CA LEU A 105 -5.75 1.39 12.31
C LEU A 105 -5.80 2.02 13.71
N LEU A 106 -6.77 2.92 13.95
CA LEU A 106 -6.96 3.57 15.25
C LEU A 106 -7.41 2.61 16.37
N LYS A 107 -8.00 1.46 16.02
CA LYS A 107 -8.31 0.39 16.99
C LYS A 107 -7.08 -0.42 17.38
N LEU A 108 -6.05 -0.47 16.53
CA LEU A 108 -4.85 -1.28 16.74
C LEU A 108 -3.78 -0.58 17.55
N ALA A 109 -3.68 0.76 17.44
CA ALA A 109 -2.60 1.51 18.05
C ALA A 109 -2.99 2.98 18.31
N PRO A 110 -2.35 3.63 19.30
CA PRO A 110 -2.52 5.06 19.56
C PRO A 110 -1.71 5.88 18.54
N ILE A 111 -2.12 5.87 17.27
CA ILE A 111 -1.50 6.67 16.21
C ILE A 111 -1.84 8.15 16.46
N GLU A 112 -0.83 9.02 16.53
CA GLU A 112 -1.02 10.44 16.82
C GLU A 112 -1.72 11.16 15.66
N GLU A 113 -1.28 10.87 14.42
CA GLU A 113 -1.87 11.44 13.22
C GLU A 113 -2.02 10.38 12.11
N VAL A 114 -3.26 10.17 11.65
CA VAL A 114 -3.53 9.41 10.41
C VAL A 114 -3.77 10.40 9.28
N CYS A 115 -2.78 10.56 8.40
CA CYS A 115 -2.83 11.47 7.27
C CYS A 115 -3.62 10.86 6.09
N PHE A 116 -4.75 11.47 5.72
CA PHE A 116 -5.50 11.12 4.51
C PHE A 116 -4.97 11.91 3.33
N THR A 117 -4.47 11.20 2.33
CA THR A 117 -3.90 11.84 1.15
C THR A 117 -4.42 11.21 -0.13
N THR A 118 -4.51 12.02 -1.18
CA THR A 118 -4.90 11.55 -2.50
C THR A 118 -3.64 11.32 -3.33
N ALA A 119 -3.56 10.17 -3.99
CA ALA A 119 -2.49 9.88 -4.93
C ALA A 119 -2.56 10.85 -6.13
N GLY A 120 -1.44 11.50 -6.43
CA GLY A 120 -1.34 12.41 -7.58
C GLY A 120 -1.54 11.71 -8.92
N ALA A 121 -1.75 12.49 -9.98
CA ALA A 121 -2.12 11.97 -11.31
C ALA A 121 -1.15 10.89 -11.84
N THR A 122 0.16 11.06 -11.67
CA THR A 122 1.17 10.09 -12.14
C THR A 122 1.07 8.74 -11.42
N ILE A 123 0.87 8.75 -10.09
CA ILE A 123 0.72 7.51 -9.33
C ILE A 123 -0.61 6.85 -9.70
N SER A 124 -1.69 7.63 -9.73
CA SER A 124 -3.02 7.14 -10.07
C SER A 124 -3.10 6.56 -11.49
N SER A 125 -2.39 7.14 -12.48
CA SER A 125 -2.35 6.60 -13.85
C SER A 125 -1.62 5.26 -13.95
N HIS A 126 -0.63 5.03 -13.09
CA HIS A 126 0.14 3.78 -13.07
C HIS A 126 -0.46 2.71 -12.17
N CYS A 127 -1.09 3.08 -11.06
CA CYS A 127 -1.69 2.12 -10.12
C CYS A 127 -3.16 1.81 -10.46
N GLY A 128 -3.79 2.62 -11.30
CA GLY A 128 -5.19 2.49 -11.67
C GLY A 128 -6.16 3.06 -10.64
N PRO A 129 -7.46 3.01 -10.93
CA PRO A 129 -8.51 3.45 -10.01
C PRO A 129 -8.52 2.61 -8.74
N ASP A 130 -9.03 3.19 -7.66
CA ASP A 130 -9.23 2.53 -6.37
C ASP A 130 -7.94 1.98 -5.73
N CYS A 131 -6.76 2.37 -6.21
CA CYS A 131 -5.50 2.12 -5.54
C CYS A 131 -5.54 2.71 -4.12
N ILE A 132 -5.11 1.95 -3.13
CA ILE A 132 -5.05 2.41 -1.73
C ILE A 132 -3.88 1.80 -0.98
N GLY A 133 -3.15 2.62 -0.23
CA GLY A 133 -1.93 2.24 0.48
C GLY A 133 -1.91 2.67 1.93
N ILE A 134 -1.17 1.91 2.74
CA ILE A 134 -0.76 2.28 4.10
C ILE A 134 0.75 2.52 4.07
N LEU A 135 1.18 3.68 4.56
CA LEU A 135 2.59 4.06 4.62
C LEU A 135 2.94 4.52 6.03
N PHE A 136 4.13 4.15 6.47
CA PHE A 136 4.64 4.52 7.79
C PHE A 136 6.17 4.42 7.80
N ILE A 137 6.78 5.05 8.81
CA ILE A 137 8.21 4.96 9.07
C ILE A 137 8.43 3.92 10.19
N GLN A 138 9.52 3.16 10.09
CA GLN A 138 10.00 2.32 11.19
C GLN A 138 10.88 3.13 12.17
N LYS A 139 10.93 2.72 13.44
CA LYS A 139 11.77 3.33 14.48
C LYS A 139 13.27 3.28 14.15
#